data_AF-A0A9E2VI04-F1
#
_entry.id   AF-A0A9E2VI04-F1
#
_cell.length_a   1.000
_cell.length_b   1.000
_cell.length_c   1.000
_cell.angle_alpha   90.00
_cell.angle_beta   90.00
_cell.angle_gamma   90.00
#
_symmetry.space_group_name_H-M   'P 1'
#
loop_
_entity.id
_entity.type
_entity.pdbx_description
1 polymer ?
#
loop_
_entity_poly.entity_id
_entity_poly.type
_entity_poly.pdbx_seq_one_letter_code
_entity_poly.pdbx_strand_id
1 'polypeptide(L)'
;MNGLWVDDYARWRAAGRSAEALRDGGDSTAPAERLLQQIWHHQRLRRDHLTTLDGHRVRVLHPGFWNREAGPDFRGAILQLDNGPARSGDVEIDRQTGGWHGHRHHQNPDYDQVILHVVWEAAARPDLPLPTLALKPVLDAPIEELVAWLGSLPAE
;
A
#
# COMPACT_ATOMS: atom_id res chain seq x y z
N MET A 1 -42.65 24.42 12.42
CA MET A 1 -41.61 23.75 13.23
C MET A 1 -41.02 22.62 12.39
N ASN A 2 -39.70 22.68 12.20
CA ASN A 2 -38.74 21.85 11.43
C ASN A 2 -38.98 20.32 11.46
N GLY A 3 -38.46 19.48 10.55
CA GLY A 3 -37.42 19.61 9.52
C GLY A 3 -37.40 18.36 8.62
N LEU A 4 -37.15 18.44 7.31
CA LEU A 4 -35.87 18.69 6.63
C LEU A 4 -34.75 17.64 6.86
N TRP A 5 -35.03 16.42 7.34
CA TRP A 5 -33.97 15.46 7.72
C TRP A 5 -33.97 14.12 6.95
N VAL A 6 -34.59 14.04 5.76
CA VAL A 6 -34.54 12.80 4.95
C VAL A 6 -33.90 13.01 3.56
N ASP A 7 -33.92 14.22 3.00
CA ASP A 7 -33.38 14.49 1.66
C ASP A 7 -31.86 14.71 1.63
N ASP A 8 -31.25 15.10 2.75
CA ASP A 8 -29.82 15.42 2.78
C ASP A 8 -28.93 14.19 2.66
N TYR A 9 -29.34 13.04 3.22
CA TYR A 9 -28.55 11.80 3.18
C TYR A 9 -28.48 11.21 1.75
N ALA A 10 -29.59 11.27 1.01
CA ALA A 10 -29.64 10.84 -0.39
C ALA A 10 -28.85 11.79 -1.30
N ARG A 11 -28.90 13.10 -1.05
CA ARG A 11 -28.07 14.09 -1.75
C ARG A 11 -26.58 13.92 -1.44
N TRP A 12 -26.22 13.57 -0.21
CA TRP A 12 -24.83 13.33 0.19
C TRP A 12 -24.22 12.11 -0.51
N ARG A 13 -25.03 11.07 -0.79
CA ARG A 13 -24.59 9.88 -1.53
C ARG A 13 -24.47 10.11 -3.04
N ALA A 14 -25.29 10.99 -3.61
CA ALA A 14 -25.29 11.31 -5.04
C ALA A 14 -24.25 12.37 -5.44
N ALA A 15 -23.86 13.25 -4.51
CA ALA A 15 -22.77 14.20 -4.70
C ALA A 15 -21.44 13.52 -4.39
N GLY A 16 -20.88 12.84 -5.40
CA GLY A 16 -19.66 12.03 -5.33
C GLY A 16 -18.56 12.59 -4.41
N ARG A 17 -18.35 11.91 -3.29
CA ARG A 17 -17.12 11.97 -2.49
C ARG A 17 -16.38 10.65 -2.54
N SER A 18 -16.16 10.11 -3.75
CA SER A 18 -15.25 8.96 -3.94
C SER A 18 -13.78 9.37 -4.00
N ALA A 19 -13.46 10.67 -3.98
CA ALA A 19 -12.10 11.19 -4.12
C ALA A 19 -11.57 12.00 -2.92
N GLU A 20 -12.43 12.39 -1.97
CA GLU A 20 -12.01 13.21 -0.82
C GLU A 20 -11.61 12.41 0.42
N ALA A 21 -11.97 11.13 0.50
CA ALA A 21 -11.59 10.25 1.63
C ALA A 21 -10.10 9.83 1.61
N LEU A 22 -9.30 10.30 0.65
CA LEU A 22 -7.89 9.93 0.46
C LEU A 22 -6.91 11.08 0.74
N ARG A 23 -7.37 12.20 1.32
CA ARG A 23 -6.49 13.32 1.68
C ARG A 23 -6.35 13.40 3.19
N ASP A 24 -5.34 12.72 3.72
CA ASP A 24 -4.76 13.19 4.97
C ASP A 24 -4.04 14.51 4.68
N GLY A 25 -4.47 15.55 5.39
CA GLY A 25 -3.95 16.90 5.25
C GLY A 25 -2.48 17.00 5.64
N GLY A 26 -1.73 17.78 4.87
CA GLY A 26 -0.35 18.13 5.15
C GLY A 26 0.54 17.90 3.94
N ASP A 27 0.84 18.99 3.25
CA ASP A 27 1.87 19.22 2.23
C ASP A 27 2.91 18.09 2.06
N SER A 28 2.51 17.02 1.37
CA SER A 28 3.37 15.90 1.02
C SER A 28 2.95 15.38 -0.35
N THR A 29 3.92 15.34 -1.25
CA THR A 29 3.78 14.81 -2.62
C THR A 29 3.50 13.31 -2.65
N ALA A 30 3.59 12.61 -1.52
CA ALA A 30 3.34 11.19 -1.43
C ALA A 30 1.83 10.91 -1.26
N PRO A 31 1.28 9.87 -1.92
CA PRO A 31 -0.11 9.46 -1.70
C PRO A 31 -0.36 8.90 -0.29
N ALA A 32 -1.63 8.76 0.09
CA ALA A 32 -2.02 8.11 1.34
C ALA A 32 -1.69 6.60 1.32
N GLU A 33 -1.34 6.03 2.47
CA GLU A 33 -0.99 4.60 2.61
C GLU A 33 -2.12 3.69 2.15
N ARG A 34 -3.37 4.06 2.45
CA ARG A 34 -4.56 3.34 2.00
C ARG A 34 -4.58 3.12 0.49
N LEU A 35 -4.13 4.11 -0.30
CA LEU A 35 -4.04 3.99 -1.76
C LEU A 35 -2.91 3.04 -2.16
N LEU A 36 -1.75 3.12 -1.50
CA LEU A 36 -0.62 2.23 -1.75
C LEU A 36 -1.00 0.77 -1.48
N GLN A 37 -1.73 0.53 -0.39
CA GLN A 37 -2.29 -0.77 -0.05
C GLN A 37 -3.28 -1.27 -1.13
N GLN A 38 -4.11 -0.41 -1.71
CA GLN A 38 -4.99 -0.80 -2.82
C GLN A 38 -4.19 -1.20 -4.06
N ILE A 39 -3.18 -0.40 -4.40
CA ILE A 39 -2.28 -0.66 -5.53
C ILE A 39 -1.60 -2.02 -5.34
N TRP A 40 -1.08 -2.30 -4.15
CA TRP A 40 -0.50 -3.60 -3.81
C TRP A 40 -1.54 -4.72 -3.85
N HIS A 41 -2.70 -4.57 -3.22
CA HIS A 41 -3.73 -5.59 -3.17
C HIS A 41 -4.17 -6.04 -4.57
N HIS A 42 -4.45 -5.09 -5.45
CA HIS A 42 -4.84 -5.36 -6.84
C HIS A 42 -3.65 -5.62 -7.77
N GLN A 43 -2.42 -5.57 -7.25
CA GLN A 43 -1.17 -5.80 -7.98
C GLN A 43 -1.07 -4.94 -9.25
N ARG A 44 -1.43 -3.65 -9.15
CA ARG A 44 -1.38 -2.65 -10.23
C ARG A 44 0.05 -2.18 -10.54
N LEU A 45 0.89 -3.17 -10.88
CA LEU A 45 2.34 -3.06 -10.95
C LEU A 45 2.87 -3.70 -12.23
N ARG A 46 4.00 -3.21 -12.74
CA ARG A 46 4.82 -3.90 -13.74
C ARG A 46 5.55 -5.08 -13.08
N ARG A 47 4.81 -6.16 -12.83
CA ARG A 47 5.23 -7.32 -12.03
C ARG A 47 6.54 -7.97 -12.50
N ASP A 48 6.90 -7.85 -13.78
CA ASP A 48 8.15 -8.39 -14.32
C ASP A 48 9.39 -7.56 -13.97
N HIS A 49 9.20 -6.33 -13.47
CA HIS A 49 10.24 -5.33 -13.21
C HIS A 49 10.36 -4.95 -11.72
N LEU A 50 9.83 -5.75 -10.80
CA LEU A 50 9.96 -5.48 -9.38
C LEU A 50 11.38 -5.80 -8.92
N THR A 51 12.06 -4.79 -8.38
CA THR A 51 13.41 -4.89 -7.84
C THR A 51 13.49 -4.09 -6.55
N THR A 52 14.08 -4.67 -5.51
CA THR A 52 14.29 -4.00 -4.23
C THR A 52 15.34 -2.89 -4.33
N LEU A 53 15.39 -2.02 -3.34
CA LEU A 53 16.36 -0.91 -3.28
C LEU A 53 17.83 -1.39 -3.20
N ASP A 54 18.06 -2.63 -2.81
CA ASP A 54 19.37 -3.29 -2.81
C ASP A 54 19.62 -4.20 -4.02
N GLY A 55 18.72 -4.19 -5.01
CA GLY A 55 18.95 -4.77 -6.33
C GLY A 55 18.45 -6.21 -6.52
N HIS A 56 17.76 -6.78 -5.55
CA HIS A 56 17.17 -8.13 -5.67
C HIS A 56 15.86 -8.08 -6.45
N ARG A 57 15.70 -8.95 -7.43
CA ARG A 57 14.45 -9.08 -8.17
C ARG A 57 13.38 -9.68 -7.26
N VAL A 58 12.18 -9.14 -7.28
CA VAL A 58 11.03 -9.66 -6.53
C VAL A 58 10.02 -10.27 -7.50
N ARG A 59 9.52 -11.45 -7.19
CA ARG A 59 8.31 -12.00 -7.82
C ARG A 59 7.26 -12.17 -6.74
N VAL A 60 6.13 -11.49 -6.92
CA VAL A 60 4.96 -11.67 -6.06
C VAL A 60 4.16 -12.84 -6.60
N LEU A 61 4.16 -13.97 -5.91
CA LEU A 61 3.33 -15.14 -6.26
C LEU A 61 1.93 -14.99 -5.66
N HIS A 62 1.85 -14.47 -4.44
CA HIS A 62 0.61 -14.06 -3.77
C HIS A 62 0.88 -12.76 -2.98
N PRO A 63 0.05 -11.70 -3.11
CA PRO A 63 0.29 -10.42 -2.42
C PRO A 63 0.09 -10.47 -0.90
N GLY A 64 -0.53 -11.54 -0.41
CA GLY A 64 -1.00 -11.67 0.97
C GLY A 64 -2.48 -11.32 1.09
N PHE A 65 -3.05 -11.62 2.25
CA PHE A 65 -4.41 -11.23 2.61
C PHE A 65 -4.35 -9.87 3.29
N TRP A 66 -5.16 -8.93 2.80
CA TRP A 66 -5.22 -7.60 3.38
C TRP A 66 -5.71 -7.67 4.83
N ASN A 67 -4.87 -7.24 5.75
CA ASN A 67 -5.19 -7.05 7.15
C ASN A 67 -5.72 -5.63 7.39
N ARG A 68 -6.97 -5.52 7.86
CA ARG A 68 -7.58 -4.22 8.23
C ARG A 68 -7.57 -4.00 9.76
N GLU A 69 -6.87 -4.86 10.49
CA GLU A 69 -6.67 -4.80 11.93
C GLU A 69 -5.21 -4.44 12.26
N ALA A 70 -4.82 -4.52 13.53
CA ALA A 70 -3.45 -4.28 13.95
C ALA A 70 -2.45 -5.29 13.36
N GLY A 71 -1.17 -4.89 13.29
CA GLY A 71 -0.10 -5.67 12.68
C GLY A 71 0.11 -5.30 11.21
N PRO A 72 0.84 -6.13 10.46
CA PRO A 72 1.26 -5.75 9.11
C PRO A 72 0.10 -5.67 8.13
N ASP A 73 0.23 -4.81 7.11
CA ASP A 73 -0.83 -4.52 6.13
C ASP A 73 -1.32 -5.75 5.35
N PHE A 74 -0.43 -6.67 5.01
CA PHE A 74 -0.78 -7.92 4.34
C PHE A 74 -0.14 -9.12 5.02
N ARG A 75 -0.96 -10.12 5.35
CA ARG A 75 -0.51 -11.36 5.99
C ARG A 75 -0.39 -12.51 5.01
N GLY A 76 0.65 -13.34 5.18
CA GLY A 76 0.81 -14.56 4.39
C GLY A 76 0.97 -14.33 2.88
N ALA A 77 1.70 -13.27 2.51
CA ALA A 77 2.22 -13.13 1.15
C ALA A 77 3.15 -14.30 0.80
N ILE A 78 3.27 -14.57 -0.51
CA ILE A 78 4.21 -15.56 -1.04
C ILE A 78 5.08 -14.85 -2.07
N LEU A 79 6.36 -14.69 -1.74
CA LEU A 79 7.33 -13.92 -2.52
C LEU A 79 8.53 -14.77 -2.88
N GLN A 80 9.13 -14.52 -4.04
CA GLN A 80 10.41 -15.09 -4.45
C GLN A 80 11.39 -13.95 -4.73
N LEU A 81 12.56 -14.00 -4.09
CA LEU A 81 13.68 -13.10 -4.38
C LEU A 81 14.67 -13.79 -5.32
N ASP A 82 15.07 -13.09 -6.38
CA ASP A 82 15.94 -13.58 -7.45
C ASP A 82 15.53 -14.97 -7.95
N ASN A 83 16.46 -15.92 -7.91
CA ASN A 83 16.24 -17.33 -8.25
C ASN A 83 16.16 -18.22 -6.99
N GLY A 84 15.95 -17.62 -5.81
CA GLY A 84 15.81 -18.33 -4.55
C GLY A 84 14.49 -19.08 -4.41
N PRO A 85 14.27 -19.82 -3.32
CA PRO A 85 12.98 -20.45 -3.04
C PRO A 85 11.89 -19.40 -2.75
N ALA A 86 10.63 -19.76 -3.03
CA ALA A 86 9.50 -18.98 -2.57
C ALA A 86 9.43 -19.01 -1.04
N ARG A 87 9.15 -17.85 -0.43
CA ARG A 87 9.01 -17.67 1.02
C ARG A 87 7.63 -17.13 1.33
N SER A 88 7.06 -17.57 2.45
CA SER A 88 5.85 -16.98 3.01
C SER A 88 6.20 -16.05 4.17
N GLY A 89 5.44 -14.98 4.32
CA GLY A 89 5.57 -13.97 5.35
C GLY A 89 4.68 -12.77 5.05
N ASP A 90 4.87 -11.69 5.76
CA ASP A 90 3.99 -10.53 5.71
C ASP A 90 4.61 -9.39 4.89
N VAL A 91 3.78 -8.43 4.49
CA VAL A 91 4.18 -7.23 3.77
C VAL A 91 3.66 -6.02 4.52
N GLU A 92 4.55 -5.05 4.75
CA GLU A 92 4.22 -3.77 5.36
C GLU A 92 4.34 -2.63 4.36
N ILE A 93 3.39 -1.69 4.36
CA ILE A 93 3.35 -0.58 3.40
C ILE A 93 3.38 0.77 4.12
N ASP A 94 4.46 1.52 3.91
CA ASP A 94 4.59 2.90 4.39
C ASP A 94 4.67 3.90 3.22
N ARG A 95 4.52 5.19 3.51
CA ARG A 95 4.81 6.24 2.49
C ARG A 95 6.30 6.34 2.16
N GLN A 96 7.14 6.08 3.15
CA GLN A 96 8.59 6.25 3.06
C GLN A 96 9.29 5.24 3.97
N THR A 97 10.57 4.99 3.71
CA THR A 97 11.36 3.99 4.46
C THR A 97 11.44 4.26 5.96
N GLY A 98 11.37 5.53 6.38
CA GLY A 98 11.37 5.93 7.78
C GLY A 98 10.12 5.52 8.57
N GLY A 99 9.01 5.15 7.90
CA GLY A 99 7.78 4.68 8.54
C GLY A 99 8.03 3.49 9.46
N TRP A 100 8.88 2.55 9.03
CA TRP A 100 9.29 1.39 9.82
C TRP A 100 9.73 1.70 11.25
N HIS A 101 10.59 2.72 11.41
CA HIS A 101 11.03 3.16 12.73
C HIS A 101 10.05 4.14 13.38
N GLY A 102 9.45 5.04 12.59
CA GLY A 102 8.49 6.04 13.07
C GLY A 102 7.26 5.41 13.75
N HIS A 103 6.76 4.31 13.19
CA HIS A 103 5.64 3.54 13.73
C HIS A 103 6.07 2.45 14.74
N ARG A 104 7.37 2.34 15.01
CA ARG A 104 7.97 1.35 15.92
C ARG A 104 7.73 -0.11 15.52
N HIS A 105 7.59 -0.41 14.24
CA HIS A 105 7.46 -1.78 13.73
C HIS A 105 8.67 -2.64 14.14
N HIS A 106 9.88 -2.10 14.08
CA HIS A 106 11.11 -2.75 14.58
C HIS A 106 11.11 -3.16 16.07
N GLN A 107 10.16 -2.68 16.88
CA GLN A 107 10.04 -3.02 18.31
C GLN A 107 8.80 -3.85 18.60
N ASN A 108 7.96 -4.11 17.59
CA ASN A 108 6.69 -4.80 17.75
C ASN A 108 6.79 -6.21 17.15
N PRO A 109 6.71 -7.28 17.98
CA PRO A 109 6.79 -8.66 17.52
C PRO A 109 5.76 -9.06 16.44
N ASP A 110 4.63 -8.35 16.34
CA ASP A 110 3.64 -8.59 15.29
C ASP A 110 4.22 -8.39 13.87
N TYR A 111 5.36 -7.70 13.75
CA TYR A 111 6.02 -7.39 12.49
C TYR A 111 7.25 -8.27 12.21
N ASP A 112 7.57 -9.23 13.10
CA ASP A 112 8.74 -10.12 12.93
C ASP A 112 8.62 -11.02 11.69
N GLN A 113 7.41 -11.23 11.18
CA GLN A 113 7.15 -12.02 9.98
C GLN A 113 7.15 -11.21 8.69
N VAL A 114 7.38 -9.89 8.74
CA VAL A 114 7.48 -9.06 7.54
C VAL A 114 8.70 -9.48 6.71
N ILE A 115 8.47 -9.89 5.47
CA ILE A 115 9.51 -10.33 4.53
C ILE A 115 9.76 -9.33 3.40
N LEU A 116 8.91 -8.32 3.27
CA LEU A 116 9.06 -7.22 2.31
C LEU A 116 8.45 -5.95 2.90
N HIS A 117 9.23 -4.87 2.90
CA HIS A 117 8.74 -3.52 3.17
C HIS A 117 8.47 -2.82 1.83
N VAL A 118 7.28 -2.28 1.65
CA VAL A 118 6.90 -1.59 0.42
C VAL A 118 6.70 -0.12 0.75
N VAL A 119 7.25 0.76 -0.07
CA VAL A 119 7.15 2.21 0.13
C VAL A 119 6.70 2.92 -1.14
N TRP A 120 6.09 4.10 -1.02
CA TRP A 120 5.81 4.92 -2.21
C TRP A 120 7.10 5.30 -2.93
N GLU A 121 8.01 5.95 -2.21
CA GLU A 121 9.31 6.36 -2.72
C GLU A 121 10.39 6.25 -1.63
N ALA A 122 11.64 6.13 -2.06
CA ALA A 122 12.80 6.11 -1.18
C ALA A 122 13.88 7.02 -1.76
N ALA A 123 14.45 7.89 -0.92
CA ALA A 123 15.54 8.78 -1.33
C ALA A 123 16.89 8.03 -1.42
N ALA A 124 17.07 7.00 -0.59
CA ALA A 124 18.25 6.16 -0.55
C ALA A 124 17.88 4.75 -0.04
N ARG A 125 18.81 3.81 -0.19
CA ARG A 125 18.69 2.50 0.48
C ARG A 125 18.57 2.70 2.00
N PRO A 126 17.53 2.16 2.65
CA PRO A 126 17.41 2.28 4.09
C PRO A 126 18.40 1.36 4.81
N ASP A 127 18.83 1.77 6.00
CA ASP A 127 19.56 0.91 6.92
C ASP A 127 18.56 0.01 7.67
N LEU A 128 17.91 -0.89 6.91
CA LEU A 128 16.93 -1.85 7.41
C LEU A 128 17.36 -3.26 6.98
N PRO A 129 17.25 -4.27 7.86
CA PRO A 129 17.54 -5.66 7.51
C PRO A 129 16.43 -6.32 6.68
N LEU A 130 15.57 -5.52 6.04
CA LEU A 130 14.39 -5.95 5.32
C LEU A 130 14.52 -5.56 3.84
N PRO A 131 14.20 -6.47 2.91
CA PRO A 131 14.08 -6.11 1.51
C PRO A 131 13.03 -5.01 1.35
N THR A 132 13.37 -3.92 0.66
CA THR A 132 12.47 -2.78 0.46
C THR A 132 12.17 -2.57 -1.02
N LEU A 133 10.90 -2.43 -1.40
CA LEU A 133 10.46 -2.13 -2.77
C LEU A 133 9.81 -0.74 -2.83
N ALA A 134 10.22 0.10 -3.77
CA ALA A 134 9.55 1.37 -4.05
C ALA A 134 8.47 1.18 -5.14
N LEU A 135 7.24 1.62 -4.88
CA LEU A 135 6.08 1.47 -5.77
C LEU A 135 6.07 2.46 -6.93
N LYS A 136 6.39 3.73 -6.68
CA LYS A 136 6.34 4.82 -7.67
C LYS A 136 6.99 4.45 -9.02
N PRO A 137 8.20 3.85 -9.09
CA PRO A 137 8.81 3.50 -10.35
C PRO A 137 8.23 2.24 -11.00
N VAL A 138 7.38 1.45 -10.34
CA VAL A 138 6.93 0.13 -10.83
C VAL A 138 5.42 0.04 -11.03
N LEU A 139 4.67 1.14 -10.95
CA LEU A 139 3.25 1.17 -11.31
C LEU A 139 3.01 0.74 -12.77
N ASP A 140 1.89 0.08 -13.04
CA ASP A 140 1.48 -0.31 -14.40
C ASP A 140 0.82 0.82 -15.22
N ALA A 141 0.40 1.90 -14.55
CA ALA A 141 -0.22 3.08 -15.12
C ALA A 141 0.11 4.32 -14.27
N PRO A 142 -0.08 5.55 -14.79
CA PRO A 142 0.00 6.76 -13.99
C PRO A 142 -0.91 6.71 -12.76
N ILE A 143 -0.49 7.34 -11.65
CA ILE A 143 -1.21 7.23 -10.39
C ILE A 143 -2.62 7.83 -10.47
N GLU A 144 -2.82 8.87 -11.27
CA GLU A 144 -4.11 9.50 -11.51
C GLU A 144 -5.10 8.51 -12.16
N GLU A 145 -4.62 7.69 -13.10
CA GLU A 145 -5.42 6.64 -13.73
C GLU A 145 -5.73 5.51 -12.75
N LEU A 146 -4.78 5.15 -11.88
CA LEU A 146 -5.01 4.16 -10.83
C LEU A 146 -6.06 4.61 -9.82
N VAL A 147 -6.01 5.89 -9.41
CA VAL A 147 -7.01 6.48 -8.51
C VAL A 147 -8.40 6.48 -9.17
N ALA A 148 -8.49 6.90 -10.43
CA ALA A 148 -9.76 6.87 -11.17
C ALA A 148 -10.30 5.43 -11.30
N TRP A 149 -9.42 4.47 -11.61
CA TRP A 149 -9.78 3.06 -11.71
C TRP A 149 -10.27 2.49 -10.37
N LEU A 150 -9.56 2.73 -9.28
CA LEU A 150 -9.98 2.30 -7.93
C LEU A 150 -11.33 2.90 -7.53
N GLY A 151 -11.58 4.17 -7.88
CA GLY A 151 -12.86 4.83 -7.61
C GLY A 151 -14.03 4.27 -8.43
N SER A 152 -13.76 3.50 -9.49
CA SER A 152 -14.77 2.81 -10.30
C SER A 152 -15.06 1.38 -9.86
N LEU A 153 -14.25 0.82 -8.94
CA LEU A 153 -14.51 -0.50 -8.39
C LEU A 153 -15.76 -0.49 -7.50
N PRO A 154 -16.56 -1.57 -7.51
CA PRO A 154 -17.64 -1.72 -6.53
C PRO A 154 -17.07 -1.77 -5.11
N ALA A 155 -17.83 -1.27 -4.14
CA ALA A 155 -17.45 -1.37 -2.74
C ALA A 155 -17.36 -2.84 -2.32
N GLU A 156 -16.23 -3.22 -1.74
CA GLU A 156 -15.97 -4.54 -1.14
C GLU A 156 -16.55 -4.67 0.28
#